data_AF-A0A9D6UF20-F1
#
_entry.id   AF-A0A9D6UF20-F1
#
_cell.length_a   1.000
_cell.length_b   1.000
_cell.length_c   1.000
_cell.angle_alpha   90.00
_cell.angle_beta   90.00
_cell.angle_gamma   90.00
#
_symmetry.space_group_name_H-M   'P 1'
#
loop_
_entity.id
_entity.type
_entity.pdbx_description
1 polymer ?
#
loop_
_entity_poly.entity_id
_entity_poly.type
_entity_poly.pdbx_seq_one_letter_code
_entity_poly.pdbx_strand_id
1 'polypeptide(L)'
;MVAASGTDARKTIHPLFVRVTHWVNAFAIFVMVLSGWRIYNASPLFGFEFPKDFTLGGWLAGALAWHFAAMWLLALNGLAYLAYGLVSGHFRRSFMP
;
A
#
# COMPACT_ATOMS: atom_id res chain seq x y z
N MET A 1 -8.05 18.36 50.43
CA MET A 1 -8.59 18.52 49.06
C MET A 1 -7.60 17.93 48.06
N VAL A 2 -7.65 16.62 47.83
CA VAL A 2 -6.79 15.94 46.84
C VAL A 2 -7.46 16.06 45.47
N ALA A 3 -6.93 16.91 44.61
CA ALA A 3 -7.25 16.89 43.18
C ALA A 3 -6.11 16.16 42.48
N ALA A 4 -6.29 14.86 42.25
CA ALA A 4 -5.42 14.12 41.33
C ALA A 4 -5.85 14.49 39.89
N SER A 5 -5.12 15.39 39.25
CA SER A 5 -5.21 15.62 37.82
C SER A 5 -4.61 14.42 37.09
N GLY A 6 -5.46 13.42 36.84
CA GLY A 6 -5.17 12.32 35.92
C GLY A 6 -5.16 12.87 34.49
N THR A 7 -4.02 13.40 34.07
CA THR A 7 -3.77 13.63 32.65
C THR A 7 -3.58 12.25 32.04
N ASP A 8 -4.66 11.64 31.56
CA ASP A 8 -4.58 10.56 30.59
C ASP A 8 -3.87 11.12 29.36
N ALA A 9 -2.54 11.05 29.40
CA ALA A 9 -1.68 11.33 28.27
C ALA A 9 -2.06 10.29 27.22
N ARG A 10 -3.04 10.66 26.38
CA ARG A 10 -3.53 9.88 25.26
C ARG A 10 -2.34 9.64 24.37
N LYS A 11 -1.65 8.53 24.63
CA LYS A 11 -0.55 8.02 23.84
C LYS A 11 -1.16 7.80 22.46
N THR A 12 -0.99 8.77 21.57
CA THR A 12 -1.38 8.65 20.17
C THR A 12 -0.40 7.67 19.53
N ILE A 13 -0.58 6.39 19.85
CA ILE A 13 0.08 5.24 19.24
C ILE A 13 -0.66 4.99 17.92
N HIS A 14 -0.80 6.02 17.08
CA HIS A 14 -1.12 5.78 15.69
C HIS A 14 0.17 6.09 14.94
N PRO A 15 1.08 5.11 14.82
CA PRO A 15 2.35 5.32 14.15
C PRO A 15 2.07 5.95 12.79
N LEU A 16 2.49 7.21 12.63
CA LEU A 16 2.41 7.95 11.36
C LEU A 16 3.01 7.11 10.23
N PHE A 17 4.02 6.30 10.57
CA PHE A 17 4.61 5.29 9.72
C PHE A 17 3.58 4.34 9.08
N VAL A 18 2.67 3.75 9.85
CA VAL A 18 1.64 2.82 9.33
C VAL A 18 0.67 3.56 8.41
N ARG A 19 0.37 4.83 8.68
CA ARG A 19 -0.49 5.64 7.79
C ARG A 19 0.22 5.90 6.47
N VAL A 20 1.48 6.32 6.51
CA VAL A 20 2.26 6.59 5.29
C VAL A 20 2.38 5.34 4.44
N THR A 21 2.79 4.20 5.01
CA THR A 21 2.90 2.93 4.26
C THR A 21 1.54 2.48 3.72
N HIS A 22 0.46 2.64 4.49
CA HIS A 22 -0.89 2.34 4.04
C HIS A 22 -1.32 3.21 2.85
N TRP A 23 -1.09 4.53 2.90
CA TRP A 23 -1.42 5.44 1.80
C TRP A 23 -0.60 5.14 0.54
N VAL A 24 0.68 4.78 0.70
CA VAL A 24 1.53 4.38 -0.42
C VAL A 24 1.03 3.07 -1.05
N ASN A 25 0.62 2.09 -0.25
CA ASN A 25 0.02 0.86 -0.76
C ASN A 25 -1.34 1.12 -1.45
N ALA A 26 -2.18 1.96 -0.87
CA ALA A 26 -3.46 2.34 -1.46
C ALA A 26 -3.26 3.00 -2.84
N PHE A 27 -2.28 3.90 -2.95
CA PHE A 27 -1.89 4.51 -4.21
C PHE A 27 -1.35 3.48 -5.22
N ALA A 28 -0.52 2.52 -4.77
CA ALA A 28 0.00 1.45 -5.62
C ALA A 28 -1.12 0.59 -6.21
N ILE A 29 -2.09 0.18 -5.39
CA ILE A 29 -3.25 -0.59 -5.83
C ILE A 29 -4.06 0.22 -6.86
N PHE A 30 -4.27 1.52 -6.62
CA PHE A 30 -4.99 2.37 -7.55
C PHE A 30 -4.32 2.41 -8.94
N VAL A 31 -2.99 2.60 -9.00
CA VAL A 31 -2.22 2.55 -10.25
C VAL A 31 -2.29 1.17 -10.90
N MET A 32 -2.26 0.10 -10.10
CA MET A 32 -2.34 -1.28 -10.59
C MET A 32 -3.71 -1.60 -11.22
N VAL A 33 -4.80 -1.08 -10.67
CA VAL A 33 -6.15 -1.21 -11.23
C VAL A 33 -6.27 -0.43 -12.55
N LEU A 34 -5.86 0.85 -12.56
CA LEU A 34 -5.95 1.70 -13.75
C LEU A 34 -5.10 1.19 -14.92
N SER A 35 -3.92 0.64 -14.63
CA SER A 35 -3.08 -0.03 -15.64
C SER A 35 -3.68 -1.38 -16.09
N GLY A 36 -4.25 -2.16 -15.15
CA GLY A 36 -4.89 -3.44 -15.43
C GLY A 36 -6.09 -3.32 -16.38
N TRP A 37 -6.88 -2.25 -16.26
CA TRP A 37 -7.97 -1.96 -17.21
C TRP A 37 -7.47 -1.73 -18.65
N ARG A 38 -6.27 -1.14 -18.84
CA ARG A 38 -5.67 -1.02 -20.18
C ARG A 38 -5.25 -2.38 -20.73
N ILE A 39 -4.64 -3.22 -19.90
CA ILE A 39 -4.20 -4.58 -20.29
C ILE A 39 -5.41 -5.39 -20.73
N TYR A 40 -6.51 -5.32 -19.96
CA TYR A 40 -7.78 -5.92 -20.34
C TYR A 40 -8.31 -5.39 -21.68
N ASN A 41 -8.30 -4.07 -21.89
CA ASN A 41 -8.74 -3.47 -23.16
C ASN A 41 -7.85 -3.87 -24.36
N ALA A 42 -6.61 -4.30 -24.13
CA ALA A 42 -5.75 -4.83 -25.20
C ALA A 42 -6.07 -6.29 -25.56
N SER A 43 -6.70 -7.04 -24.66
CA SER A 43 -7.21 -8.39 -24.89
C SER A 43 -8.62 -8.55 -24.31
N PRO A 44 -9.63 -7.88 -24.89
CA PRO A 44 -10.97 -7.81 -24.31
C PRO A 44 -11.64 -9.19 -24.39
N LEU A 45 -11.92 -9.76 -23.21
CA LEU A 45 -12.63 -11.04 -23.08
C LEU A 45 -14.16 -10.87 -23.03
N PHE A 46 -14.64 -9.66 -22.74
CA PHE A 46 -16.04 -9.27 -22.69
C PHE A 46 -16.23 -8.06 -23.61
N GLY A 47 -17.43 -7.87 -24.17
CA GLY A 47 -17.71 -6.84 -25.19
C GLY A 47 -17.76 -5.39 -24.69
N PHE A 48 -17.09 -5.06 -23.59
CA PHE A 48 -17.01 -3.70 -23.05
C PHE A 48 -15.55 -3.21 -23.03
N GLU A 49 -15.34 -1.98 -23.45
CA GLU A 49 -14.04 -1.31 -23.41
C GLU A 49 -14.08 -0.16 -22.40
N PHE A 50 -13.02 -0.01 -21.61
CA PHE A 50 -12.88 1.12 -20.70
C PHE A 50 -12.24 2.32 -21.42
N PRO A 51 -12.73 3.56 -21.19
CA PRO A 51 -12.21 4.75 -21.83
C PRO A 51 -10.71 4.95 -21.56
N LYS A 52 -9.96 5.21 -22.64
CA LYS A 52 -8.49 5.38 -22.62
C LYS A 52 -8.02 6.51 -21.70
N ASP A 53 -8.86 7.51 -21.45
CA ASP A 53 -8.53 8.66 -20.59
C ASP A 53 -8.44 8.29 -19.10
N PHE A 54 -9.13 7.22 -18.68
CA PHE A 54 -9.01 6.68 -17.32
C PHE A 54 -7.90 5.65 -17.19
N THR A 55 -7.37 5.13 -18.30
CA THR A 55 -6.34 4.09 -18.27
C THR A 55 -4.94 4.68 -18.26
N LEU A 56 -4.14 4.36 -17.25
CA LEU A 56 -2.75 4.82 -17.12
C LEU A 56 -1.83 4.07 -18.10
N GLY A 57 -1.06 4.81 -18.91
CA GLY A 57 0.03 4.25 -19.72
C GLY A 57 -0.02 4.54 -21.23
N GLY A 58 -1.09 5.12 -21.77
CA GLY A 58 -1.20 5.53 -23.18
C GLY A 58 -1.26 4.36 -24.17
N TRP A 59 -0.20 3.54 -24.24
CA TRP A 59 -0.05 2.33 -25.04
C TRP A 59 0.15 1.07 -24.17
N LEU A 60 0.08 -0.13 -24.76
CA LEU A 60 0.14 -1.41 -24.03
C LEU A 60 1.40 -1.58 -23.18
N ALA A 61 2.59 -1.40 -23.79
CA ALA A 61 3.85 -1.48 -23.05
C ALA A 61 3.98 -0.41 -21.95
N GLY A 62 3.38 0.77 -22.11
CA GLY A 62 3.34 1.80 -21.07
C GLY A 62 2.47 1.38 -19.89
N ALA A 63 1.31 0.77 -20.15
CA ALA A 63 0.47 0.20 -19.10
C ALA A 63 1.18 -0.94 -18.35
N LEU A 64 1.89 -1.83 -19.05
CA LEU A 64 2.71 -2.86 -18.40
C LEU A 64 3.81 -2.25 -17.53
N ALA A 65 4.50 -1.21 -18.01
CA ALA A 65 5.55 -0.54 -17.24
C ALA A 65 5.01 0.06 -15.93
N TRP A 66 3.86 0.75 -15.99
CA TRP A 66 3.18 1.27 -14.79
C TRP A 66 2.70 0.16 -13.85
N HIS A 67 2.24 -0.96 -14.41
CA HIS A 67 1.83 -2.13 -13.63
C HIS A 67 3.00 -2.73 -12.85
N PHE A 68 4.14 -2.97 -13.53
CA PHE A 68 5.35 -3.47 -12.86
C PHE A 68 5.89 -2.45 -11.86
N ALA A 69 5.89 -1.15 -12.19
CA ALA A 69 6.31 -0.11 -11.25
C ALA A 69 5.47 -0.12 -9.96
N ALA A 70 4.14 -0.22 -10.08
CA ALA A 70 3.24 -0.32 -8.94
C ALA A 70 3.47 -1.60 -8.12
N MET A 71 3.67 -2.74 -8.79
CA MET A 71 3.99 -4.02 -8.15
C MET A 71 5.30 -3.95 -7.35
N TRP A 72 6.36 -3.37 -7.92
CA TRP A 72 7.62 -3.17 -7.22
C TRP A 72 7.48 -2.21 -6.04
N LEU A 73 6.70 -1.15 -6.17
CA LEU A 73 6.44 -0.19 -5.09
C LEU A 73 5.69 -0.83 -3.91
N LEU A 74 4.72 -1.72 -4.21
CA LEU A 74 4.03 -2.56 -3.22
C LEU A 74 4.97 -3.57 -2.56
N ALA A 75 5.78 -4.27 -3.36
CA ALA A 75 6.72 -5.27 -2.87
C ALA A 75 7.77 -4.65 -1.94
N LEU A 76 8.35 -3.50 -2.31
CA LEU A 76 9.31 -2.77 -1.50
C LEU A 76 8.67 -2.20 -0.22
N ASN A 77 7.44 -1.69 -0.28
CA ASN A 77 6.72 -1.26 0.92
C ASN A 77 6.43 -2.41 1.87
N GLY A 78 5.94 -3.53 1.34
CA GLY A 78 5.69 -4.75 2.11
C GLY A 78 6.97 -5.28 2.75
N LEU A 79 8.08 -5.29 2.01
CA LEU A 79 9.38 -5.72 2.51
C LEU A 79 9.91 -4.79 3.61
N ALA A 80 9.81 -3.47 3.42
CA ALA A 80 10.19 -2.49 4.44
C ALA A 80 9.33 -2.63 5.71
N TYR A 81 8.04 -2.90 5.56
CA TYR A 81 7.13 -3.16 6.68
C TYR A 81 7.47 -4.46 7.42
N LEU A 82 7.74 -5.54 6.69
CA LEU A 82 8.19 -6.81 7.26
C LEU A 82 9.54 -6.65 7.98
N ALA A 83 10.48 -5.93 7.38
CA ALA A 83 11.77 -5.62 7.99
C ALA A 83 11.58 -4.82 9.28
N TYR A 84 10.70 -3.81 9.28
CA TYR A 84 10.34 -3.06 10.49
C TYR A 84 9.68 -3.95 11.55
N GLY A 85 8.78 -4.86 11.15
CA GLY A 85 8.15 -5.85 12.04
C GLY A 85 9.16 -6.83 12.67
N LEU A 86 10.13 -7.29 11.88
CA LEU A 86 11.23 -8.16 12.33
C LEU A 86 12.19 -7.41 13.27
N VAL A 87 12.60 -6.19 12.91
CA VAL A 87 13.51 -5.34 13.70
C VAL A 87 12.85 -4.82 14.99
N SER A 88 11.55 -4.51 14.96
CA SER A 88 10.78 -4.09 16.14
C SER A 88 10.52 -5.20 17.16
N GLY A 89 10.87 -6.45 16.84
CA GLY A 89 11.26 -7.42 17.85
C GLY A 89 10.12 -8.05 18.67
N HIS A 90 8.93 -8.24 18.10
CA HIS A 90 7.90 -9.05 18.78
C HIS A 90 8.31 -10.53 18.90
N PHE A 91 9.14 -11.03 17.96
CA PHE A 91 9.55 -12.43 17.96
C PHE A 91 10.53 -12.81 19.09
N ARG A 92 11.25 -11.85 19.69
CA ARG A 92 12.19 -12.14 20.79
C ARG A 92 11.58 -12.05 22.18
N ARG A 93 10.46 -11.34 22.38
CA ARG A 93 9.87 -11.16 23.72
C ARG A 93 8.82 -12.21 24.10
N SER A 94 8.23 -12.93 23.14
CA SER A 94 7.21 -13.97 23.42
C SER A 94 7.71 -15.41 23.32
N PHE A 95 8.97 -15.66 22.92
CA PHE A 95 9.51 -17.01 22.77
C PHE A 95 10.51 -17.43 23.85
N MET A 96 10.67 -16.63 24.91
CA MET A 96 11.43 -17.02 26.10
C MET A 96 10.47 -17.00 27.30
N PRO A 97 9.84 -18.13 27.64
CA PRO A 97 9.36 -18.35 29.01
C PRO A 97 10.53 -18.35 30.01
#